data_AF-A0A1A8WDP7-F1
#
_entry.id   AF-A0A1A8WDP7-F1
#
_cell.length_a   1.000
_cell.length_b   1.000
_cell.length_c   1.000
_cell.angle_alpha   90.00
_cell.angle_beta   90.00
_cell.angle_gamma   90.00
#
_symmetry.space_group_name_H-M   'P 1'
#
loop_
_entity.id
_entity.type
_entity.pdbx_description
1 polymer ?
#
loop_
_entity_poly.entity_id
_entity_poly.type
_entity_poly.pdbx_seq_one_letter_code
_entity_poly.pdbx_strand_id
1 'polypeptide(L)'
;MSNLQKKKVNSLSGGMRKRLCLSRNLFSNNDIILLDEPTNHLDIYTIQFLIDYIQKLNKTCIIVSHDRNFLNEVCTDIIHFHQKQLTYYSGNYDQFEKTRVEHLLQQQREHDSIELKKKHVQKFIDRFRYNSKRATLVQSRIKLLNKLPVVNLEKDETPFKFSFLEPFYVSSVLIRLRDVSFKNEMFKNLQIKKNANIIIADDFEDSNAKPIELENAEETKKDTLTNNITGDYQFKHEFLFKNANFEVDMDSRIAICGVNGSGKTTLIKIILNLIDVYDGELYV
;
A
#
# COMPACT_ATOMS: atom_id res chain seq x y z
N MET A 1 -11.07 -17.74 26.94
CA MET A 1 -9.93 -17.76 25.99
C MET A 1 -10.42 -18.19 24.63
N SER A 2 -10.18 -17.40 23.57
CA SER A 2 -10.85 -17.55 22.28
C SER A 2 -10.39 -18.80 21.51
N ASN A 3 -11.33 -19.52 20.89
CA ASN A 3 -11.11 -20.73 20.06
C ASN A 3 -10.13 -20.54 18.87
N LEU A 4 -9.61 -19.33 18.64
CA LEU A 4 -8.64 -19.03 17.59
C LEU A 4 -7.28 -19.69 17.83
N GLN A 5 -6.84 -19.84 19.09
CA GLN A 5 -5.54 -20.43 19.41
C GLN A 5 -5.41 -21.91 18.98
N LYS A 6 -6.55 -22.59 18.79
CA LYS A 6 -6.61 -23.99 18.36
C LYS A 6 -6.73 -24.15 16.83
N LYS A 7 -6.85 -23.05 16.07
CA LYS A 7 -7.03 -23.10 14.61
C LYS A 7 -5.70 -23.26 13.88
N LYS A 8 -5.71 -24.01 12.78
CA LYS A 8 -4.56 -24.12 11.87
C LYS A 8 -4.24 -22.75 11.25
N VAL A 9 -2.96 -22.40 11.13
CA VAL A 9 -2.49 -21.10 10.62
C VAL A 9 -3.06 -20.78 9.23
N ASN A 10 -3.19 -21.79 8.36
CA ASN A 10 -3.72 -21.64 6.99
C ASN A 10 -5.20 -21.23 6.95
N SER A 11 -5.94 -21.37 8.05
CA SER A 11 -7.34 -20.98 8.14
C SER A 11 -7.54 -19.54 8.60
N LEU A 12 -6.48 -18.85 9.02
CA LEU A 12 -6.53 -17.46 9.46
C LEU A 12 -6.57 -16.50 8.26
N SER A 13 -7.32 -15.40 8.37
CA SER A 13 -7.31 -14.35 7.33
C SER A 13 -5.91 -13.73 7.15
N GLY A 14 -5.65 -13.08 6.02
CA GLY A 14 -4.34 -12.43 5.74
C GLY A 14 -3.86 -11.54 6.90
N GLY A 15 -4.72 -10.64 7.38
CA GLY A 15 -4.41 -9.78 8.54
C GLY A 15 -4.21 -10.55 9.85
N MET A 16 -4.89 -11.68 10.05
CA MET A 16 -4.68 -12.53 11.24
C MET A 16 -3.36 -13.30 11.18
N ARG A 17 -2.98 -13.81 10.01
CA ARG A 17 -1.67 -14.44 9.80
C ARG A 17 -0.54 -13.45 10.02
N LYS A 18 -0.69 -12.22 9.51
CA LYS A 18 0.30 -11.16 9.70
C LYS A 18 0.44 -10.76 11.17
N ARG A 19 -0.67 -10.60 11.90
CA ARG A 19 -0.65 -10.38 13.37
C ARG A 19 0.02 -11.52 14.12
N LEU A 20 -0.21 -12.77 13.73
CA LEU A 20 0.45 -13.92 14.33
C LEU A 20 1.97 -13.87 14.10
N CYS A 21 2.40 -13.59 12.87
CA CYS A 21 3.81 -13.42 12.52
C CYS A 21 4.46 -12.28 13.33
N LEU A 22 3.81 -11.13 13.37
CA LEU A 22 4.25 -9.97 14.15
C LEU A 22 4.39 -10.33 15.63
N SER A 23 3.36 -10.95 16.23
CA SER A 23 3.41 -11.38 17.63
C SER A 23 4.58 -12.33 17.90
N ARG A 24 4.85 -13.28 17.01
CA ARG A 24 5.98 -14.20 17.15
C ARG A 24 7.32 -13.47 17.14
N ASN A 25 7.51 -12.51 16.24
CA ASN A 25 8.72 -11.70 16.18
C ASN A 25 8.89 -10.82 17.43
N LEU A 26 7.80 -10.19 17.88
CA LEU A 26 7.79 -9.32 19.06
C LEU A 26 8.09 -10.08 20.36
N PHE A 27 7.55 -11.30 20.52
CA PHE A 27 7.78 -12.14 21.70
C PHE A 27 9.09 -12.94 21.66
N SER A 28 9.89 -12.82 20.60
CA SER A 28 11.20 -13.46 20.53
C SER A 28 12.25 -12.68 21.34
N ASN A 29 13.22 -13.38 21.94
CA ASN A 29 14.34 -12.79 22.69
C ASN A 29 15.43 -12.20 21.76
N ASN A 30 15.04 -11.37 20.79
CA ASN A 30 15.96 -10.68 19.90
C ASN A 30 16.32 -9.30 20.47
N ASP A 31 17.57 -8.86 20.30
CA ASP A 31 18.02 -7.51 20.69
C ASP A 31 17.64 -6.44 19.63
N ILE A 32 17.52 -6.86 18.37
CA ILE A 32 17.16 -6.02 17.22
C ILE A 32 15.93 -6.61 16.53
N ILE A 33 14.96 -5.75 16.18
CA ILE A 33 13.74 -6.12 15.46
C ILE A 33 13.70 -5.36 14.13
N LEU A 34 13.52 -6.09 13.03
CA LEU A 34 13.30 -5.52 11.69
C LEU A 34 11.82 -5.69 11.33
N LEU A 35 11.14 -4.60 10.98
CA LEU A 35 9.74 -4.61 10.58
C LEU A 35 9.61 -4.03 9.17
N ASP A 36 9.12 -4.85 8.24
CA ASP A 36 8.83 -4.45 6.87
C ASP A 36 7.31 -4.31 6.68
N GLU A 37 6.87 -3.08 6.41
CA GLU A 37 5.47 -2.68 6.20
C GLU A 37 4.50 -3.25 7.27
N PRO A 38 4.73 -2.99 8.57
CA PRO A 38 3.99 -3.66 9.64
C PRO A 38 2.52 -3.24 9.74
N THR A 39 2.15 -2.05 9.24
CA THR A 39 0.79 -1.49 9.29
C THR A 39 -0.13 -2.08 8.21
N ASN A 40 0.41 -2.65 7.13
CA ASN A 40 -0.40 -3.16 6.03
C ASN A 40 -1.35 -4.27 6.50
N HIS A 41 -2.63 -4.14 6.14
CA HIS A 41 -3.75 -5.01 6.53
C HIS A 41 -4.06 -5.04 8.03
N LEU A 42 -3.59 -4.06 8.81
CA LEU A 42 -4.01 -3.87 10.20
C LEU A 42 -5.18 -2.88 10.29
N ASP A 43 -6.04 -3.08 11.29
CA ASP A 43 -7.05 -2.08 11.65
C ASP A 43 -6.44 -1.04 12.59
N ILE A 44 -7.13 0.11 12.71
CA ILE A 44 -6.62 1.25 13.48
C ILE A 44 -6.32 0.90 14.94
N TYR A 45 -7.11 0.02 15.55
CA TYR A 45 -6.89 -0.44 16.92
C TYR A 45 -5.65 -1.33 17.05
N THR A 46 -5.39 -2.22 16.08
CA THR A 46 -4.15 -3.02 16.09
C THR A 46 -2.94 -2.13 15.84
N ILE A 47 -3.04 -1.13 14.97
CA ILE A 47 -1.95 -0.17 14.73
C ILE A 47 -1.63 0.57 16.04
N GLN A 48 -2.64 1.09 16.76
CA GLN A 48 -2.41 1.75 18.04
C GLN A 48 -1.73 0.82 19.06
N PHE A 49 -2.20 -0.43 19.18
CA PHE A 49 -1.56 -1.41 20.05
C PHE A 49 -0.09 -1.64 19.68
N LEU A 50 0.23 -1.70 18.37
CA LEU A 50 1.58 -1.90 17.90
C LEU A 50 2.49 -0.71 18.26
N ILE A 51 1.99 0.53 18.09
CA ILE A 51 2.68 1.75 18.50
C ILE A 51 3.00 1.68 20.00
N ASP A 52 1.99 1.48 20.83
CA ASP A 52 2.13 1.41 22.29
C ASP A 52 3.09 0.29 22.72
N TYR A 53 3.11 -0.81 21.98
CA TYR A 53 3.98 -1.94 22.27
C TYR A 53 5.44 -1.61 21.93
N ILE A 54 5.71 -1.10 20.72
CA ILE A 54 7.08 -0.77 20.30
C ILE A 54 7.67 0.32 21.19
N GLN A 55 6.89 1.34 21.57
CA GLN A 55 7.35 2.39 22.49
C GLN A 55 7.76 1.86 23.88
N LYS A 56 7.20 0.73 24.31
CA LYS A 56 7.54 0.08 25.59
C LYS A 56 8.68 -0.93 25.46
N LEU A 57 9.12 -1.26 24.24
CA LEU A 57 10.21 -2.19 24.03
C LEU A 57 11.55 -1.53 24.36
N ASN A 58 12.30 -2.16 25.26
CA ASN A 58 13.70 -1.80 25.50
C ASN A 58 14.61 -2.50 24.48
N LYS A 59 14.33 -2.33 23.18
CA LYS A 59 15.04 -2.99 22.06
C LYS A 59 15.19 -2.05 20.87
N THR A 60 16.22 -2.27 20.06
CA THR A 60 16.40 -1.49 18.82
C THR A 60 15.46 -2.00 17.73
N CYS A 61 14.72 -1.09 17.10
CA CYS A 61 13.82 -1.41 16.00
C CYS A 61 14.24 -0.67 14.73
N ILE A 62 14.25 -1.37 13.59
CA ILE A 62 14.39 -0.77 12.26
C ILE A 62 13.09 -1.05 11.51
N ILE A 63 12.46 0.00 11.02
CA ILE A 63 11.10 -0.04 10.51
C ILE A 63 11.07 0.54 9.10
N VAL A 64 10.47 -0.20 8.17
CA VAL A 64 10.09 0.27 6.84
C VAL A 64 8.57 0.41 6.82
N SER A 65 8.06 1.59 6.49
CA SER A 65 6.62 1.88 6.43
C SER A 65 6.35 3.08 5.53
N HIS A 66 5.24 3.06 4.80
CA HIS A 66 4.70 4.24 4.12
C HIS A 66 3.71 5.05 4.99
N ASP A 67 3.32 4.54 6.16
CA ASP A 67 2.42 5.25 7.08
C ASP A 67 3.20 6.30 7.91
N ARG A 68 2.98 7.58 7.57
CA ARG A 68 3.64 8.73 8.21
C ARG A 68 3.30 8.86 9.69
N ASN A 69 2.04 8.63 10.06
CA ASN A 69 1.59 8.80 11.44
C ASN A 69 2.24 7.73 12.33
N PHE A 70 2.27 6.49 11.85
CA PHE A 70 2.96 5.39 12.53
C PHE A 70 4.46 5.67 12.72
N LEU A 71 5.15 6.13 11.67
CA LEU A 71 6.57 6.47 11.77
C LEU A 71 6.82 7.61 12.74
N ASN A 72 5.97 8.65 12.73
CA ASN A 72 6.15 9.82 13.58
C ASN A 72 6.02 9.50 15.08
N GLU A 73 5.15 8.55 15.44
CA GLU A 73 4.92 8.13 16.83
C GLU A 73 6.01 7.19 17.36
N VAL A 74 6.64 6.39 16.49
CA VAL A 74 7.52 5.29 16.91
C VAL A 74 9.01 5.59 16.67
N CYS A 75 9.35 6.30 15.60
CA CYS A 75 10.74 6.46 15.17
C CYS A 75 11.40 7.69 15.80
N THR A 76 12.64 7.52 16.26
CA THR A 76 13.48 8.61 16.80
C THR A 76 14.43 9.20 15.77
N ASP A 77 14.72 8.43 14.72
CA ASP A 77 15.66 8.76 13.66
C ASP A 77 15.15 8.18 12.34
N ILE A 78 15.47 8.86 11.23
CA ILE A 78 15.01 8.51 9.89
C ILE A 78 16.20 8.29 8.97
N ILE A 79 16.21 7.14 8.31
CA ILE A 79 17.12 6.85 7.21
C ILE A 79 16.34 7.07 5.91
N HIS A 80 16.71 8.10 5.16
CA HIS A 80 16.04 8.46 3.94
C HIS A 80 16.83 7.97 2.72
N PHE A 81 16.16 7.19 1.88
CA PHE A 81 16.71 6.68 0.63
C PHE A 81 16.29 7.59 -0.53
N HIS A 82 17.22 8.31 -1.14
CA HIS A 82 16.92 9.19 -2.27
C HIS A 82 18.09 9.27 -3.24
N GLN A 83 17.81 9.24 -4.55
CA GLN A 83 18.82 9.31 -5.62
C GLN A 83 20.00 8.33 -5.44
N LYS A 84 19.71 7.10 -4.98
CA LYS A 84 20.71 6.05 -4.67
C LYS A 84 21.67 6.41 -3.53
N GLN A 85 21.30 7.36 -2.68
CA GLN A 85 22.03 7.75 -1.48
C GLN A 85 21.17 7.55 -0.23
N LEU A 86 21.85 7.32 0.88
CA LEU A 86 21.27 7.17 2.21
C LEU A 86 21.66 8.38 3.05
N THR A 87 20.70 9.17 3.49
CA THR A 87 20.91 10.27 4.42
C THR A 87 20.24 9.98 5.76
N TYR A 88 20.99 10.19 6.84
CA TYR A 88 20.53 10.00 8.22
C TYR A 88 20.04 11.32 8.78
N TYR A 89 18.84 11.32 9.36
CA TYR A 89 18.25 12.45 10.07
C TYR A 89 17.92 12.02 11.49
N SER A 90 18.27 12.85 12.46
CA SER A 90 17.83 12.65 13.84
C SER A 90 16.56 13.45 14.08
N GLY A 91 15.58 12.83 14.74
CA GLY A 91 14.25 13.37 14.94
C GLY A 91 13.14 12.49 14.38
N ASN A 92 11.91 12.85 14.72
CA ASN A 92 10.72 12.17 14.22
C ASN A 92 10.46 12.48 12.73
N TYR A 93 9.45 11.84 12.15
CA TYR A 93 9.13 11.99 10.73
C TYR A 93 8.83 13.44 10.33
N ASP A 94 8.08 14.17 11.15
CA ASP A 94 7.73 15.57 10.87
C ASP A 94 8.96 16.50 10.85
N GLN A 95 9.91 16.27 11.74
CA GLN A 95 11.18 17.01 11.76
C GLN A 95 11.99 16.71 10.51
N PHE A 96 12.09 15.43 10.12
CA PHE A 96 12.71 15.03 8.86
C PHE A 96 12.06 15.74 7.65
N GLU A 97 10.73 15.74 7.54
CA GLU A 97 10.03 16.37 6.40
C GLU A 97 10.32 17.87 6.32
N LYS A 98 10.30 18.57 7.47
CA LYS A 98 10.66 20.00 7.54
C LYS A 98 12.10 20.26 7.11
N THR A 99 13.07 19.56 7.70
CA THR A 99 14.49 19.72 7.38
C THR A 99 14.77 19.41 5.91
N ARG A 100 14.12 18.37 5.35
CA ARG A 100 14.21 18.04 3.92
C ARG A 100 13.70 19.19 3.06
N VAL A 101 12.51 19.73 3.35
CA VAL A 101 11.92 20.84 2.58
C VAL A 101 12.80 22.09 2.64
N GLU A 102 13.35 22.43 3.81
CA GLU A 102 14.29 23.55 3.96
C GLU A 102 15.56 23.35 3.13
N HIS A 103 16.13 22.14 3.16
CA HIS A 103 17.30 21.80 2.36
C HIS A 103 17.04 21.96 0.85
N LEU A 104 15.88 21.48 0.37
CA LEU A 104 15.47 21.60 -1.02
C LEU A 104 15.30 23.08 -1.43
N LEU A 105 14.63 23.88 -0.59
CA LEU A 105 14.45 25.31 -0.85
C LEU A 105 15.79 26.07 -0.87
N GLN A 106 16.73 25.71 -0.01
CA GLN A 106 18.06 26.31 0.00
C GLN A 106 18.83 25.96 -1.29
N GLN A 107 18.84 24.68 -1.68
CA GLN A 107 19.47 24.24 -2.94
C GLN A 107 18.86 24.96 -4.15
N GLN A 108 17.54 25.16 -4.16
CA GLN A 108 16.86 25.87 -5.24
C GLN A 108 17.28 27.34 -5.31
N ARG A 109 17.32 28.06 -4.18
CA ARG A 109 17.78 29.46 -4.14
C ARG A 109 19.24 29.59 -4.58
N GLU A 110 20.09 28.69 -4.13
CA GLU A 110 21.50 28.66 -4.51
C GLU A 110 21.63 28.45 -6.02
N HIS A 111 20.91 27.47 -6.58
CA HIS A 111 20.85 27.21 -8.01
C HIS A 111 20.39 28.45 -8.78
N ASP A 112 19.28 29.06 -8.40
CA ASP A 112 18.72 30.23 -9.09
C ASP A 112 19.69 31.42 -9.06
N SER A 113 20.38 31.63 -7.93
CA SER A 113 21.39 32.69 -7.80
C SER A 113 22.60 32.44 -8.73
N ILE A 114 23.02 31.18 -8.87
CA ILE A 114 24.10 30.78 -9.77
C ILE A 114 23.65 30.91 -11.21
N GLU A 115 22.43 30.52 -11.54
CA GLU A 115 21.87 30.61 -12.89
C GLU A 115 21.72 32.06 -13.34
N LEU A 116 21.25 32.96 -12.46
CA LEU A 116 21.20 34.39 -12.72
C LEU A 116 22.59 34.99 -12.99
N LYS A 117 23.59 34.62 -12.17
CA LYS A 117 24.98 35.03 -12.38
C LYS A 117 25.52 34.51 -13.71
N LYS A 118 25.26 33.25 -14.05
CA LYS A 118 25.64 32.64 -15.35
C LYS A 118 25.01 33.42 -16.50
N LYS A 119 23.70 33.68 -16.46
CA LYS A 119 22.98 34.47 -17.48
C LYS A 119 23.56 35.88 -17.62
N HIS A 120 23.87 36.56 -16.52
CA HIS A 120 24.46 37.89 -16.59
C HIS A 120 25.87 37.88 -17.22
N VAL A 121 26.73 36.95 -16.81
CA VAL A 121 28.08 36.82 -17.38
C VAL A 121 28.01 36.44 -18.86
N GLN A 122 27.07 35.57 -19.24
CA GLN A 122 26.85 35.18 -20.63
C GLN A 122 26.45 36.38 -21.49
N LYS A 123 25.45 37.16 -21.06
CA LYS A 123 25.04 38.42 -21.75
C LYS A 123 26.21 39.40 -21.92
N PHE A 124 27.14 39.45 -20.96
CA PHE A 124 28.33 40.27 -21.06
C PHE A 124 29.32 39.73 -22.11
N ILE A 125 29.58 38.42 -22.10
CA ILE A 125 30.43 37.76 -23.08
C ILE A 125 29.87 37.99 -24.48
N ASP A 126 28.58 37.74 -24.71
CA ASP A 126 27.95 37.86 -26.02
C ASP A 126 28.01 39.29 -26.56
N ARG A 127 27.79 40.30 -25.71
CA ARG A 127 27.86 41.72 -26.09
C ARG A 127 29.26 42.18 -26.48
N PHE A 128 30.30 41.66 -25.82
CA PHE A 128 31.69 42.14 -25.99
C PHE A 128 32.60 41.15 -26.72
N ARG A 129 32.07 40.02 -27.21
CA ARG A 129 32.84 38.95 -27.90
C ARG A 129 33.60 39.46 -29.13
N TYR A 130 33.02 40.39 -29.86
CA TYR A 130 33.59 40.93 -31.10
C TYR A 130 34.42 42.22 -30.90
N ASN A 131 34.57 42.71 -29.67
CA ASN A 131 35.32 43.92 -29.38
C ASN A 131 36.78 43.58 -29.01
N SER A 132 37.71 43.84 -29.94
CA SER A 132 39.14 43.53 -29.80
C SER A 132 39.80 44.19 -28.58
N LYS A 133 39.36 45.39 -28.17
CA LYS A 133 39.94 46.12 -27.02
C LYS A 133 39.60 45.51 -25.66
N ARG A 134 38.58 44.63 -25.58
CA ARG A 134 38.13 44.00 -24.32
C ARG A 134 38.31 42.47 -24.29
N ALA A 135 39.04 41.91 -25.24
CA ALA A 135 39.23 40.47 -25.39
C ALA A 135 39.79 39.79 -24.13
N THR A 136 40.75 40.41 -23.45
CA THR A 136 41.34 39.90 -22.20
C THR A 136 40.32 39.80 -21.06
N LEU A 137 39.40 40.77 -20.97
CA LEU A 137 38.33 40.79 -19.96
C LEU A 137 37.23 39.76 -20.25
N VAL A 138 36.93 39.52 -21.54
CA VAL A 138 36.00 38.48 -21.97
C VAL A 138 36.60 37.09 -21.68
N GLN A 139 37.88 36.87 -21.97
CA GLN A 139 38.57 35.62 -21.66
C GLN A 139 38.60 35.31 -20.15
N SER A 140 38.79 36.30 -19.29
CA SER A 140 38.74 36.08 -17.83
C SER A 140 37.33 35.70 -17.34
N ARG A 141 36.28 36.28 -17.95
CA ARG A 141 34.88 35.94 -17.65
C ARG A 141 34.47 34.57 -18.17
N ILE A 142 35.00 34.13 -19.32
CA ILE A 142 34.83 32.75 -19.82
C ILE A 142 35.47 31.75 -18.85
N LYS A 143 36.68 32.03 -18.34
CA LYS A 143 37.33 31.19 -17.33
C LYS A 143 36.53 31.14 -16.02
N LEU A 144 35.92 32.26 -15.61
CA LEU A 144 35.03 32.29 -14.44
C LEU A 144 33.78 31.44 -14.66
N LEU A 145 33.15 31.52 -15.84
CA LEU A 145 31.96 30.73 -16.17
C LEU A 145 32.24 29.23 -16.08
N ASN A 146 33.41 28.79 -16.58
CA ASN A 146 33.84 27.40 -16.52
C ASN A 146 34.22 26.91 -15.11
N LYS A 147 34.51 27.84 -14.18
CA LYS A 147 34.81 27.53 -12.77
C LYS A 147 33.59 27.57 -11.85
N LEU A 148 32.43 28.03 -12.33
CA LEU A 148 31.24 28.08 -11.50
C LEU A 148 30.76 26.66 -11.15
N PRO A 149 30.39 26.39 -9.89
CA PRO A 149 29.90 25.09 -9.48
C PRO A 149 28.65 24.72 -10.29
N VAL A 150 28.55 23.44 -10.63
CA VAL A 150 27.33 22.84 -11.16
C VAL A 150 26.54 22.35 -9.96
N VAL A 151 25.52 23.11 -9.57
CA VAL A 151 24.53 22.64 -8.59
C VAL A 151 23.50 21.85 -9.39
N ASN A 152 23.43 20.55 -9.15
CA ASN A 152 22.34 19.74 -9.69
C ASN A 152 21.15 19.93 -8.76
N LEU A 153 20.13 20.66 -9.23
CA LEU A 153 18.84 20.69 -8.58
C LEU A 153 18.33 19.26 -8.44
N GLU A 154 17.93 18.90 -7.22
CA GLU A 154 17.07 17.75 -7.01
C GLU A 154 15.80 18.00 -7.83
N LYS A 155 15.65 17.25 -8.93
CA LYS A 155 14.40 17.27 -9.69
C LYS A 155 13.43 16.41 -8.92
N ASP A 156 12.34 17.01 -8.45
CA ASP A 156 11.19 16.23 -8.03
C ASP A 156 10.82 15.28 -9.17
N GLU A 157 10.56 14.01 -8.83
CA GLU A 157 9.90 13.11 -9.76
C GLU A 157 8.64 13.84 -10.24
N THR A 158 8.55 14.10 -11.53
CA THR A 158 7.45 14.88 -12.10
C THR A 158 6.14 14.31 -11.59
N PRO A 159 5.23 15.13 -11.03
CA PRO A 159 3.99 14.60 -10.46
C PRO A 159 3.27 13.83 -11.56
N PHE A 160 3.20 12.51 -11.38
CA PHE A 160 2.57 11.62 -12.33
C PHE A 160 1.09 11.99 -12.40
N LYS A 161 0.70 12.65 -13.49
CA LYS A 161 -0.68 12.98 -13.77
C LYS A 161 -1.23 11.96 -14.74
N PHE A 162 -2.28 11.29 -14.31
CA PHE A 162 -3.08 10.44 -15.16
C PHE A 162 -4.55 10.77 -14.93
N SER A 163 -5.37 10.54 -15.95
CA SER A 163 -6.81 10.69 -15.89
C SER A 163 -7.42 9.43 -16.47
N PHE A 164 -8.49 8.94 -15.85
CA PHE A 164 -9.28 7.87 -16.43
C PHE A 164 -10.15 8.41 -17.56
N LEU A 165 -10.52 7.53 -18.50
CA LEU A 165 -11.48 7.87 -19.56
C LEU A 165 -12.87 8.02 -18.95
N GLU A 166 -13.63 9.00 -19.44
CA GLU A 166 -15.04 9.14 -19.07
C GLU A 166 -15.87 7.99 -19.67
N PRO A 167 -16.82 7.41 -18.92
CA PRO A 167 -17.64 6.30 -19.39
C PRO A 167 -18.60 6.73 -20.52
N PHE A 168 -18.74 5.89 -21.54
CA PHE A 168 -19.59 6.18 -22.73
C PHE A 168 -21.11 6.09 -22.46
N TYR A 169 -21.53 5.32 -21.45
CA TYR A 169 -22.94 5.12 -21.10
C TYR A 169 -23.12 5.15 -19.58
N VAL A 170 -24.17 5.83 -19.13
CA VAL A 170 -24.49 6.05 -17.71
C VAL A 170 -25.92 5.60 -17.42
N SER A 171 -26.08 4.59 -16.55
CA SER A 171 -27.32 4.41 -15.80
C SER A 171 -27.27 5.32 -14.56
N SER A 172 -28.44 5.77 -14.09
CA SER A 172 -28.51 6.60 -12.87
C SER A 172 -28.09 5.82 -11.62
N VAL A 173 -28.38 4.51 -11.58
CA VAL A 173 -27.98 3.59 -10.52
C VAL A 173 -27.13 2.49 -11.13
N LEU A 174 -25.94 2.27 -10.58
CA LEU A 174 -24.99 1.24 -11.02
C LEU A 174 -25.10 -0.01 -10.16
N ILE A 175 -25.19 0.13 -8.85
CA ILE A 175 -25.27 -0.98 -7.91
C ILE A 175 -26.43 -0.73 -6.97
N ARG A 176 -27.28 -1.74 -6.75
CA ARG A 176 -28.36 -1.69 -5.76
C ARG A 176 -28.43 -3.03 -5.04
N LEU A 177 -28.29 -2.97 -3.72
CA LEU A 177 -28.49 -4.11 -2.81
C LEU A 177 -29.79 -3.90 -2.03
N ARG A 178 -30.64 -4.92 -2.01
CA ARG A 178 -31.87 -4.96 -1.21
C ARG A 178 -31.88 -6.18 -0.31
N ASP A 179 -31.92 -5.94 0.99
CA ASP A 179 -31.99 -6.90 2.09
C ASP A 179 -30.96 -8.03 2.01
N VAL A 180 -29.79 -7.72 1.46
CA VAL A 180 -28.77 -8.75 1.19
C VAL A 180 -28.18 -9.26 2.49
N SER A 181 -28.22 -10.58 2.65
CA SER A 181 -27.64 -11.29 3.79
C SER A 181 -26.66 -12.35 3.33
N PHE A 182 -25.58 -12.55 4.09
CA PHE A 182 -24.57 -13.56 3.79
C PHE A 182 -24.34 -14.48 4.99
N LYS A 183 -24.49 -15.79 4.76
CA LYS A 183 -24.21 -16.83 5.75
C LYS A 183 -22.81 -17.39 5.61
N ASN A 184 -22.21 -17.73 6.73
CA ASN A 184 -20.86 -18.28 6.78
C ASN A 184 -20.77 -19.71 6.21
N GLU A 185 -21.87 -20.46 6.17
CA GLU A 185 -21.91 -21.79 5.54
C GLU A 185 -21.68 -21.74 4.02
N MET A 186 -21.97 -20.61 3.38
CA MET A 186 -21.75 -20.40 1.94
C MET A 186 -20.27 -20.53 1.56
N PHE A 187 -19.33 -20.34 2.49
CA PHE A 187 -17.90 -20.54 2.24
C PHE A 187 -17.54 -21.99 1.91
N LYS A 188 -18.36 -22.99 2.31
CA LYS A 188 -18.07 -24.40 2.06
C LYS A 188 -18.24 -24.79 0.57
N ASN A 189 -19.06 -24.05 -0.19
CA ASN A 189 -19.41 -24.35 -1.58
C ASN A 189 -19.04 -23.21 -2.56
N LEU A 190 -18.04 -22.40 -2.21
CA LEU A 190 -17.73 -21.17 -2.93
C LEU A 190 -17.10 -21.46 -4.30
N GLN A 191 -17.89 -21.36 -5.38
CA GLN A 191 -17.37 -21.34 -6.75
C GLN A 191 -17.16 -19.89 -7.18
N ILE A 192 -15.91 -19.44 -7.28
CA ILE A 192 -15.59 -18.07 -7.70
C ILE A 192 -15.83 -17.96 -9.22
N LYS A 193 -16.87 -17.24 -9.63
CA LYS A 193 -17.13 -16.91 -11.04
C LYS A 193 -16.04 -15.94 -11.52
N LYS A 194 -15.43 -16.13 -12.69
CA LYS A 194 -14.50 -15.15 -13.28
C LYS A 194 -15.30 -14.10 -14.05
N ASN A 195 -15.25 -12.84 -13.60
CA ASN A 195 -15.90 -11.73 -14.32
C ASN A 195 -14.89 -10.92 -15.11
N ALA A 196 -15.09 -10.84 -16.43
CA ALA A 196 -14.17 -10.22 -17.39
C ALA A 196 -14.15 -8.68 -17.33
N ASN A 197 -15.17 -8.05 -16.73
CA ASN A 197 -15.35 -6.59 -16.76
C ASN A 197 -14.85 -5.88 -15.49
N ILE A 198 -14.20 -6.60 -14.57
CA ILE A 198 -13.82 -6.09 -13.25
C ILE A 198 -12.37 -6.47 -12.98
N ILE A 199 -11.49 -5.46 -12.98
CA ILE A 199 -10.09 -5.64 -12.58
C ILE A 199 -10.01 -5.49 -11.07
N ILE A 200 -9.65 -6.58 -10.38
CA ILE A 200 -9.32 -6.54 -8.95
C ILE A 200 -7.85 -6.13 -8.85
N ALA A 201 -7.58 -4.93 -8.35
CA ALA A 201 -6.24 -4.50 -8.03
C ALA A 201 -5.77 -5.17 -6.72
N ASP A 202 -5.55 -6.49 -6.74
CA ASP A 202 -4.90 -7.23 -5.64
C ASP A 202 -4.47 -8.66 -6.02
N ASP A 203 -4.47 -9.05 -7.30
CA ASP A 203 -3.95 -10.34 -7.73
C ASP A 203 -2.40 -10.31 -7.75
N PHE A 204 -1.80 -10.56 -6.59
CA PHE A 204 -0.49 -11.22 -6.55
C PHE A 204 -0.66 -12.63 -7.13
N GLU A 205 -0.36 -12.79 -8.41
CA GLU A 205 -0.25 -14.09 -9.06
C GLU A 205 0.92 -14.89 -8.46
N ASP A 206 0.63 -15.88 -7.63
CA ASP A 206 1.53 -17.01 -7.41
C ASP A 206 1.47 -17.93 -8.65
N SER A 207 2.19 -17.52 -9.69
CA SER A 207 2.41 -18.34 -10.88
C SER A 207 3.42 -19.45 -10.57
N ASN A 208 3.03 -20.50 -9.83
CA ASN A 208 3.75 -21.79 -9.78
C ASN A 208 2.97 -22.93 -9.08
N ALA A 209 1.79 -23.28 -9.58
CA ALA A 209 1.21 -24.59 -9.32
C ALA A 209 0.71 -25.21 -10.63
N LYS A 210 1.50 -26.15 -11.18
CA LYS A 210 1.10 -26.99 -12.32
C LYS A 210 -0.13 -27.82 -11.94
N PRO A 211 -1.07 -28.06 -12.87
CA PRO A 211 -2.16 -29.01 -12.65
C PRO A 211 -1.59 -30.44 -12.70
N ILE A 212 -1.89 -31.24 -11.69
CA ILE A 212 -1.67 -32.69 -11.70
C ILE A 212 -2.91 -33.32 -12.33
N GLU A 213 -2.73 -33.90 -13.52
CA GLU A 213 -3.68 -34.82 -14.15
C GLU A 213 -3.74 -36.11 -13.32
N LEU A 214 -4.94 -36.65 -13.12
CA LEU A 214 -5.14 -38.01 -12.59
C LEU A 214 -6.10 -38.76 -13.52
N GLU A 215 -5.52 -39.76 -14.17
CA GLU A 215 -6.14 -40.76 -15.03
C GLU A 215 -7.13 -41.67 -14.27
N ASN A 216 -7.95 -42.34 -15.08
CA ASN A 216 -9.04 -43.25 -14.74
C ASN A 216 -8.63 -44.44 -13.84
N ALA A 217 -9.51 -44.81 -12.91
CA ALA A 217 -9.70 -46.21 -12.49
C ALA A 217 -11.13 -46.43 -11.99
N GLU A 218 -11.80 -47.41 -12.59
CA GLU A 218 -13.16 -47.85 -12.31
C GLU A 218 -13.31 -48.60 -10.98
N GLU A 219 -14.53 -48.47 -10.43
CA GLU A 219 -15.29 -49.37 -9.56
C GLU A 219 -14.58 -50.22 -8.49
N THR A 220 -14.98 -50.01 -7.22
CA THR A 220 -15.62 -51.06 -6.42
C THR A 220 -16.32 -50.47 -5.19
N LYS A 221 -17.61 -50.80 -5.03
CA LYS A 221 -18.41 -50.54 -3.83
C LYS A 221 -17.78 -51.26 -2.63
N LYS A 222 -17.56 -50.53 -1.53
CA LYS A 222 -17.68 -51.04 -0.17
C LYS A 222 -17.84 -49.88 0.80
N ASP A 223 -18.99 -49.87 1.47
CA ASP A 223 -19.27 -49.09 2.67
C ASP A 223 -18.12 -49.24 3.66
N THR A 224 -17.46 -48.14 4.02
CA THR A 224 -16.79 -47.98 5.30
C THR A 224 -16.52 -46.50 5.54
N LEU A 225 -16.97 -46.05 6.71
CA LEU A 225 -16.79 -44.72 7.26
C LEU A 225 -15.40 -44.13 6.98
N THR A 226 -15.31 -43.16 6.07
CA THR A 226 -14.18 -42.23 6.03
C THR A 226 -14.66 -40.89 6.54
N ASN A 227 -14.29 -40.63 7.80
CA ASN A 227 -14.26 -39.32 8.41
C ASN A 227 -13.49 -38.34 7.50
N ASN A 228 -14.22 -37.65 6.63
CA ASN A 228 -13.71 -36.47 5.96
C ASN A 228 -13.64 -35.35 6.99
N ILE A 229 -12.49 -35.24 7.65
CA ILE A 229 -12.12 -34.13 8.51
C ILE A 229 -11.85 -32.92 7.60
N THR A 230 -12.92 -32.37 7.01
CA THR A 230 -12.94 -30.99 6.57
C THR A 230 -12.98 -30.15 7.85
N GLY A 231 -11.84 -29.57 8.21
CA GLY A 231 -11.71 -28.78 9.45
C GLY A 231 -12.78 -27.71 9.52
N ASP A 232 -13.81 -27.94 10.33
CA ASP A 232 -14.95 -27.06 10.51
C ASP A 232 -14.47 -25.71 11.05
N TYR A 233 -14.43 -24.73 10.15
CA TYR A 233 -14.36 -23.34 10.55
C TYR A 233 -15.72 -22.98 11.15
N GLN A 234 -15.88 -23.16 12.47
CA GLN A 234 -17.00 -22.54 13.18
C GLN A 234 -16.77 -21.03 13.19
N PHE A 235 -17.48 -20.35 12.32
CA PHE A 235 -17.63 -18.90 12.39
C PHE A 235 -18.43 -18.58 13.65
N LYS A 236 -18.03 -17.52 14.37
CA LYS A 236 -18.57 -17.18 15.70
C LYS A 236 -20.08 -16.82 15.64
N HIS A 237 -20.56 -16.48 14.45
CA HIS A 237 -21.94 -16.12 14.14
C HIS A 237 -22.37 -16.86 12.86
N GLU A 238 -23.65 -17.21 12.76
CA GLU A 238 -24.21 -17.90 11.57
C GLU A 238 -24.13 -17.00 10.31
N PHE A 239 -24.30 -15.69 10.50
CA PHE A 239 -24.25 -14.68 9.44
C PHE A 239 -23.01 -13.82 9.56
N LEU A 240 -22.47 -13.44 8.41
CA LEU A 240 -21.38 -12.47 8.29
C LEU A 240 -21.93 -11.04 8.33
N PHE A 241 -23.03 -10.80 7.64
CA PHE A 241 -23.85 -9.59 7.71
C PHE A 241 -25.30 -9.91 7.30
N LYS A 242 -26.24 -9.04 7.70
CA LYS A 242 -27.68 -9.18 7.43
C LYS A 242 -28.26 -7.85 6.95
N ASN A 243 -29.29 -7.93 6.10
CA ASN A 243 -30.14 -6.82 5.67
C ASN A 243 -29.34 -5.61 5.14
N ALA A 244 -28.33 -5.87 4.32
CA ALA A 244 -27.54 -4.82 3.70
C ALA A 244 -28.34 -4.14 2.58
N ASN A 245 -28.56 -2.84 2.74
CA ASN A 245 -29.34 -2.00 1.83
C ASN A 245 -28.51 -0.77 1.44
N PHE A 246 -28.11 -0.66 0.16
CA PHE A 246 -27.49 0.57 -0.36
C PHE A 246 -27.59 0.65 -1.89
N GLU A 247 -27.52 1.88 -2.40
CA GLU A 247 -27.48 2.20 -3.82
C GLU A 247 -26.20 2.98 -4.13
N VAL A 248 -25.64 2.76 -5.33
CA VAL A 248 -24.41 3.41 -5.80
C VAL A 248 -24.67 4.02 -7.17
N ASP A 249 -24.43 5.33 -7.25
CA ASP A 249 -24.55 6.12 -8.47
C ASP A 249 -23.15 6.54 -8.98
N MET A 250 -23.06 7.07 -10.20
CA MET A 250 -21.78 7.44 -10.86
C MET A 250 -20.89 8.41 -10.06
N ASP A 251 -21.49 9.35 -9.33
CA ASP A 251 -20.75 10.36 -8.55
C ASP A 251 -20.38 9.88 -7.14
N SER A 252 -20.73 8.64 -6.80
CA SER A 252 -20.49 8.10 -5.47
C SER A 252 -19.00 7.99 -5.16
N ARG A 253 -18.64 8.30 -3.90
CA ARG A 253 -17.31 8.07 -3.32
C ARG A 253 -17.50 7.31 -2.02
N ILE A 254 -17.55 5.98 -2.12
CA ILE A 254 -17.94 5.11 -1.00
C ILE A 254 -16.71 4.40 -0.44
N ALA A 255 -16.57 4.43 0.89
CA ALA A 255 -15.54 3.71 1.61
C ALA A 255 -16.17 2.58 2.46
N ILE A 256 -15.60 1.37 2.40
CA ILE A 256 -16.02 0.24 3.23
C ILE A 256 -15.07 0.12 4.43
N CYS A 257 -15.50 0.62 5.58
CA CYS A 257 -14.73 0.64 6.83
C CYS A 257 -15.20 -0.43 7.83
N GLY A 258 -14.34 -0.79 8.80
CA GLY A 258 -14.67 -1.79 9.82
C GLY A 258 -13.48 -2.61 10.33
N VAL A 259 -13.71 -3.54 11.25
CA VAL A 259 -12.67 -4.42 11.78
C VAL A 259 -12.30 -5.54 10.81
N ASN A 260 -11.10 -6.09 10.95
CA ASN A 260 -10.68 -7.24 10.14
C ASN A 260 -11.58 -8.46 10.39
N GLY A 261 -12.06 -9.08 9.31
CA GLY A 261 -12.96 -10.24 9.38
C GLY A 261 -14.45 -9.90 9.52
N SER A 262 -14.84 -8.62 9.43
CA SER A 262 -16.25 -8.20 9.42
C SER A 262 -16.99 -8.54 8.11
N GLY A 263 -16.28 -9.01 7.08
CA GLY A 263 -16.87 -9.40 5.80
C GLY A 263 -16.72 -8.39 4.66
N LYS A 264 -15.86 -7.37 4.78
CA LYS A 264 -15.64 -6.35 3.73
C LYS A 264 -15.26 -6.95 2.37
N THR A 265 -14.25 -7.82 2.35
CA THR A 265 -13.79 -8.48 1.13
C THR A 265 -14.88 -9.37 0.55
N THR A 266 -15.68 -10.02 1.39
CA THR A 266 -16.82 -10.83 0.95
C THR A 266 -17.90 -9.95 0.32
N LEU A 267 -18.20 -8.79 0.91
CA LEU A 267 -19.14 -7.82 0.35
C LEU A 267 -18.67 -7.31 -1.02
N ILE A 268 -17.38 -6.99 -1.17
CA ILE A 268 -16.81 -6.62 -2.47
C ILE A 268 -17.01 -7.77 -3.46
N LYS A 269 -16.65 -9.00 -3.11
CA LYS A 269 -16.82 -10.16 -4.00
C LYS A 269 -18.28 -10.41 -4.40
N ILE A 270 -19.24 -10.10 -3.53
CA ILE A 270 -20.68 -10.15 -3.84
C ILE A 270 -21.04 -9.06 -4.85
N ILE A 271 -20.63 -7.81 -4.63
CA ILE A 271 -20.86 -6.69 -5.58
C ILE A 271 -20.25 -7.01 -6.94
N LEU A 272 -19.07 -7.63 -6.95
CA LEU A 272 -18.41 -8.05 -8.18
C LEU A 272 -19.05 -9.29 -8.81
N ASN A 273 -20.17 -9.80 -8.30
CA ASN A 273 -20.89 -10.99 -8.74
C ASN A 273 -20.02 -12.26 -8.84
N LEU A 274 -19.02 -12.37 -7.95
CA LEU A 274 -18.10 -13.50 -7.86
C LEU A 274 -18.60 -14.58 -6.90
N ILE A 275 -19.48 -14.19 -5.96
CA ILE A 275 -20.06 -15.04 -4.92
C ILE A 275 -21.57 -14.77 -4.86
N ASP A 276 -22.36 -15.82 -4.76
CA ASP A 276 -23.81 -15.72 -4.62
C ASP A 276 -24.23 -15.27 -3.20
N VAL A 277 -25.31 -14.51 -3.12
CA VAL A 277 -25.92 -14.07 -1.85
C VAL A 277 -26.73 -15.20 -1.23
N TYR A 278 -26.89 -15.19 0.10
CA TYR A 278 -27.75 -16.17 0.77
C TYR A 278 -29.22 -15.77 0.68
N ASP A 279 -29.51 -14.48 0.85
CA ASP A 279 -30.84 -13.90 0.77
C ASP A 279 -30.73 -12.45 0.30
N GLY A 280 -31.80 -11.92 -0.31
CA GLY A 280 -31.88 -10.58 -0.89
C GLY A 280 -31.55 -10.50 -2.38
N GLU A 281 -31.64 -9.29 -2.93
CA GLU A 281 -31.46 -9.00 -4.37
C GLU A 281 -30.26 -8.09 -4.60
N LEU A 282 -29.44 -8.42 -5.61
CA LEU A 282 -28.31 -7.61 -6.09
C LEU A 282 -28.54 -7.25 -7.56
N TYR A 283 -28.53 -5.94 -7.85
CA TYR A 283 -28.55 -5.40 -9.21
C TYR A 283 -27.22 -4.68 -9.46
N VAL A 284 -26.50 -5.09 -10.51
CA VAL A 284 -25.20 -4.55 -10.96
C VAL A 284 -25.17 -4.55 -12.49
#